data_AF-A0A7X0X4U2-F1
#
_entry.id   AF-A0A7X0X4U2-F1
#
_cell.length_a   1.000
_cell.length_b   1.000
_cell.length_c   1.000
_cell.angle_alpha   90.00
_cell.angle_beta   90.00
_cell.angle_gamma   90.00
#
_symmetry.space_group_name_H-M   'P 1'
#
loop_
_entity.id
_entity.type
_entity.pdbx_description
1 polymer ?
#
loop_
_entity_poly.entity_id
_entity_poly.type
_entity_poly.pdbx_seq_one_letter_code
_entity_poly.pdbx_strand_id
1 'polypeptide(L)'
;MVIRHLFFIDLFTNDKFEEIGTIRILHKDKHRTGSVIPNQFTRLNDEFISLGMNKEFYSEIINVLGKTRALSVLEELHDISIIGLDNNPYFEINNQGIQDSFFRSSDARYLYEEVLKVYFTLPQNNLKKW
;
A
#
# COMPACT_ATOMS: atom_id res chain seq x y z
N MET A 1 -1.63 -23.16 -6.99
CA MET A 1 -1.94 -22.64 -5.64
C MET A 1 -1.37 -21.23 -5.55
N VAL A 2 -2.21 -20.20 -5.40
CA VAL A 2 -1.73 -18.81 -5.23
C VAL A 2 -1.70 -18.50 -3.75
N ILE A 3 -0.50 -18.26 -3.22
CA ILE A 3 -0.30 -17.94 -1.81
C ILE A 3 -0.76 -16.51 -1.60
N ARG A 4 -1.77 -16.32 -0.76
CA ARG A 4 -2.27 -15.00 -0.35
C ARG A 4 -1.42 -14.53 0.82
N HIS A 5 -0.51 -13.60 0.58
CA HIS A 5 0.26 -13.00 1.66
C HIS A 5 -0.45 -11.73 2.14
N LEU A 6 -1.28 -11.91 3.17
CA LEU A 6 -1.95 -10.86 3.92
C LEU A 6 -1.11 -10.53 5.15
N PHE A 7 -0.90 -9.25 5.40
CA PHE A 7 -0.17 -8.74 6.55
C PHE A 7 -1.07 -7.78 7.31
N PHE A 8 -1.01 -7.85 8.64
CA PHE A 8 -1.67 -6.89 9.52
C PHE A 8 -0.71 -5.72 9.78
N ILE A 9 -1.26 -4.52 9.75
CA ILE A 9 -0.56 -3.29 10.11
C ILE A 9 -1.23 -2.77 11.37
N ASP A 10 -0.42 -2.60 12.40
CA ASP A 10 -0.83 -2.11 13.71
C ASP A 10 0.20 -1.08 14.20
N LEU A 11 -0.26 -0.10 14.96
CA LEU A 11 0.60 0.85 15.64
C LEU A 11 0.70 0.49 17.12
N PHE A 12 1.92 0.24 17.57
CA PHE A 12 2.26 0.12 18.98
C PHE A 12 3.01 1.38 19.44
N THR A 13 2.42 2.11 20.39
CA THR A 13 3.10 3.17 21.14
C THR A 13 3.11 2.81 22.62
N ASN A 14 3.95 3.45 23.43
CA ASN A 14 4.29 3.04 24.80
C ASN A 14 3.11 2.57 25.67
N ASP A 15 1.89 3.09 25.46
CA ASP A 15 0.68 2.68 26.20
C ASP A 15 -0.55 2.42 25.32
N LYS A 16 -0.41 2.37 23.99
CA LYS A 16 -1.56 2.27 23.08
C LYS A 16 -1.28 1.34 21.90
N PHE A 17 -2.23 0.44 21.68
CA PHE A 17 -2.35 -0.38 20.48
C PHE A 17 -3.48 0.18 19.62
N GLU A 18 -3.21 0.39 18.34
CA GLU A 18 -4.21 0.76 17.32
C GLU A 18 -4.12 -0.20 16.15
N GLU A 19 -5.22 -0.90 15.87
CA GLU A 19 -5.35 -1.72 14.67
C GLU A 19 -5.61 -0.81 13.46
N ILE A 20 -4.81 -0.93 12.40
CA ILE A 20 -5.00 -0.14 11.17
C ILE A 20 -5.69 -0.98 10.09
N GLY A 21 -5.33 -2.27 10.00
CA GLY A 21 -5.99 -3.22 9.10
C GLY A 21 -4.99 -4.03 8.28
N THR A 22 -5.40 -4.43 7.08
CA THR A 22 -4.64 -5.40 6.28
C THR A 22 -4.10 -4.83 4.98
N ILE A 23 -2.87 -5.25 4.67
CA ILE A 23 -2.17 -4.93 3.43
C ILE A 23 -1.70 -6.23 2.77
N ARG A 24 -1.67 -6.24 1.45
CA ARG A 24 -1.06 -7.33 0.68
C ARG A 24 0.33 -6.89 0.24
N ILE A 25 1.32 -7.75 0.40
CA ILE A 25 2.70 -7.50 -0.04
C ILE A 25 3.08 -8.58 -1.05
N LEU A 26 3.76 -8.18 -2.12
CA LEU A 26 4.23 -9.05 -3.18
C LEU A 26 5.72 -8.80 -3.42
N HIS A 27 6.52 -9.87 -3.33
CA HIS A 27 7.91 -9.86 -3.79
C HIS A 27 7.97 -10.15 -5.29
N LYS A 28 9.02 -9.65 -5.97
CA LYS A 28 9.23 -9.88 -7.41
C LYS A 28 9.19 -11.37 -7.78
N ASP A 29 9.64 -12.23 -6.87
CA ASP A 29 9.49 -13.67 -6.95
C ASP A 29 8.21 -14.10 -6.21
N LYS A 30 7.07 -14.04 -6.92
CA LYS A 30 5.69 -14.26 -6.43
C LYS A 30 5.42 -15.43 -5.47
N HIS A 31 6.32 -16.41 -5.36
CA HIS A 31 6.20 -17.58 -4.49
C HIS A 31 6.93 -17.45 -3.15
N ARG A 32 7.64 -16.33 -2.93
CA ARG A 32 8.62 -16.22 -1.86
C ARG A 32 8.33 -15.14 -0.83
N THR A 33 7.31 -14.30 -1.00
CA THR A 33 7.09 -13.12 -0.14
C THR A 33 7.19 -13.46 1.35
N GLY A 34 6.43 -14.44 1.85
CA GLY A 34 6.46 -14.80 3.27
C GLY A 34 7.78 -15.42 3.76
N SER A 35 8.62 -15.91 2.85
CA SER A 35 9.94 -16.50 3.18
C SER A 35 11.11 -15.50 3.06
N VAL A 36 10.88 -14.34 2.42
CA VAL A 36 11.93 -13.36 2.10
C VAL A 36 11.67 -11.96 2.63
N ILE A 37 10.44 -11.68 3.10
CA ILE A 37 10.15 -10.43 3.78
C ILE A 37 11.00 -10.36 5.08
N PRO A 38 11.72 -9.27 5.32
CA PRO A 38 12.53 -9.14 6.52
C PRO A 38 11.65 -9.08 7.78
N ASN A 39 12.11 -9.72 8.86
CA ASN A 39 11.40 -9.71 10.15
C ASN A 39 11.30 -8.31 10.78
N GLN A 40 12.20 -7.40 10.40
CA GLN A 40 12.23 -6.00 10.84
C GLN A 40 12.76 -5.14 9.70
N PHE A 41 12.11 -4.01 9.46
CA PHE A 41 12.52 -3.04 8.45
C PHE A 41 11.93 -1.66 8.76
N THR A 42 12.63 -0.61 8.33
CA THR A 42 12.07 0.75 8.29
C THR A 42 11.37 1.03 6.96
N ARG A 43 11.83 0.37 5.88
CA ARG A 43 11.33 0.46 4.51
C ARG A 43 11.38 -0.89 3.83
N LEU A 44 10.40 -1.20 2.99
CA LEU A 44 10.52 -2.31 2.04
C LEU A 44 11.51 -1.94 0.92
N ASN A 45 12.35 -2.88 0.50
CA ASN A 45 13.21 -2.64 -0.65
C ASN A 45 12.43 -2.71 -1.98
N ASP A 46 13.05 -2.30 -3.07
CA ASP A 46 12.39 -2.17 -4.39
C ASP A 46 11.89 -3.51 -4.97
N GLU A 47 12.33 -4.65 -4.42
CA GLU A 47 11.84 -5.96 -4.83
C GLU A 47 10.43 -6.27 -4.32
N PHE A 48 9.87 -5.42 -3.46
CA PHE A 48 8.52 -5.55 -2.94
C PHE A 48 7.63 -4.40 -3.39
N ILE A 49 6.36 -4.73 -3.57
CA ILE A 49 5.26 -3.78 -3.69
C ILE A 49 4.13 -4.17 -2.74
N SER A 50 3.29 -3.22 -2.39
CA SER A 50 2.13 -3.46 -1.55
C SER A 50 0.85 -2.81 -2.08
N LEU A 51 -0.29 -3.26 -1.56
CA LEU A 51 -1.59 -2.66 -1.79
C LEU A 51 -2.51 -2.95 -0.61
N GLY A 52 -3.11 -1.90 -0.04
CA GLY A 52 -4.17 -2.00 0.95
C GLY A 52 -5.30 -2.95 0.51
N MET A 53 -5.88 -3.67 1.47
CA MET A 53 -6.90 -4.66 1.16
C MET A 53 -8.23 -4.02 0.74
N ASN A 54 -8.57 -2.86 1.31
CA ASN A 54 -9.84 -2.17 1.15
C ASN A 54 -9.70 -0.66 1.43
N LYS A 55 -10.80 0.10 1.29
CA LYS A 55 -10.81 1.56 1.51
C LYS A 55 -10.71 1.93 3.00
N GLU A 56 -11.18 1.04 3.85
CA GLU A 56 -11.16 1.18 5.30
C GLU A 56 -9.72 1.25 5.80
N PHE A 57 -8.81 0.40 5.29
CA PHE A 57 -7.38 0.47 5.58
C PHE A 57 -6.80 1.88 5.35
N TYR A 58 -7.09 2.49 4.18
CA TYR A 58 -6.57 3.82 3.86
C TYR A 58 -7.19 4.93 4.71
N SER A 59 -8.47 4.78 5.06
CA SER A 59 -9.13 5.72 5.99
C SER A 59 -8.52 5.61 7.39
N GLU A 60 -8.27 4.38 7.87
CA GLU A 60 -7.80 4.11 9.22
C GLU A 60 -6.34 4.50 9.41
N ILE A 61 -5.46 4.20 8.45
CA ILE A 61 -4.05 4.61 8.55
C ILE A 61 -3.92 6.14 8.62
N ILE A 62 -4.80 6.87 7.94
CA ILE A 62 -4.87 8.33 8.00
C ILE A 62 -5.44 8.79 9.35
N ASN A 63 -6.46 8.13 9.87
CA ASN A 63 -7.04 8.42 11.17
C ASN A 63 -6.01 8.26 12.30
N VAL A 64 -5.28 7.15 12.29
CA VAL A 64 -4.30 6.80 13.33
C VAL A 64 -3.02 7.63 13.24
N LEU A 65 -2.47 7.84 12.05
CA LEU A 65 -1.16 8.48 11.86
C LEU A 65 -1.23 9.95 11.46
N GLY A 66 -2.37 10.42 10.98
CA GLY A 66 -2.49 11.67 10.25
C GLY A 66 -2.00 11.54 8.80
N LYS A 67 -2.59 12.36 7.92
CA LYS A 67 -2.42 12.29 6.46
C LYS A 67 -0.95 12.30 5.99
N THR A 68 -0.12 13.19 6.52
CA THR A 68 1.29 13.30 6.11
C THR A 68 2.11 12.07 6.48
N ARG A 69 1.94 11.56 7.71
CA ARG A 69 2.68 10.38 8.17
C ARG A 69 2.16 9.10 7.51
N ALA A 70 0.85 9.00 7.32
CA ALA A 70 0.24 7.90 6.57
C ALA A 70 0.81 7.82 5.14
N LEU A 71 0.90 8.95 4.43
CA LEU A 71 1.49 9.01 3.10
C LEU A 71 2.93 8.47 3.10
N SER A 72 3.78 8.99 4.00
CA SER A 72 5.16 8.54 4.13
C SER A 72 5.25 7.04 4.45
N VAL A 73 4.43 6.51 5.36
CA VAL A 73 4.42 5.07 5.66
C VAL A 73 4.02 4.24 4.43
N LEU A 74 3.02 4.68 3.66
CA LEU A 74 2.60 3.99 2.44
C LEU A 74 3.68 4.04 1.35
N GLU A 75 4.42 5.15 1.23
CA GLU A 75 5.60 5.24 0.37
C GLU A 75 6.69 4.28 0.81
N GLU A 76 6.99 4.19 2.12
CA GLU A 76 8.00 3.26 2.64
C GLU A 76 7.60 1.78 2.53
N LEU A 77 6.29 1.50 2.43
CA LEU A 77 5.72 0.19 2.13
C LEU A 77 5.61 -0.09 0.63
N HIS A 78 6.04 0.82 -0.24
CA HIS A 78 5.86 0.72 -1.69
C HIS A 78 4.41 0.43 -2.10
N ASP A 79 3.44 1.12 -1.48
CA ASP A 79 2.04 0.96 -1.84
C ASP A 79 1.80 1.53 -3.24
N ILE A 80 1.40 0.66 -4.17
CA ILE A 80 1.30 1.00 -5.59
C ILE A 80 0.19 2.00 -5.88
N SER A 81 -0.77 2.17 -4.97
CA SER A 81 -1.79 3.21 -5.10
C SER A 81 -1.27 4.61 -4.82
N ILE A 82 -0.07 4.73 -4.23
CA ILE A 82 0.62 5.98 -3.94
C ILE A 82 1.74 6.23 -4.95
N ILE A 83 2.64 5.27 -5.12
CA ILE A 83 3.86 5.45 -5.94
C ILE A 83 3.67 5.08 -7.42
N GLY A 84 2.57 4.41 -7.76
CA GLY A 84 2.32 3.91 -9.12
C GLY A 84 3.23 2.75 -9.52
N LEU A 85 3.12 2.32 -10.78
CA LEU A 85 3.94 1.26 -11.37
C LEU A 85 4.81 1.71 -12.55
N ASP A 86 4.62 2.92 -13.07
CA ASP A 86 5.16 3.37 -14.36
C ASP A 86 6.70 3.38 -14.45
N ASN A 87 7.40 3.30 -13.32
CA ASN A 87 8.86 3.22 -13.24
C ASN A 87 9.37 2.08 -12.36
N ASN A 88 8.54 1.08 -12.07
CA ASN A 88 8.96 -0.04 -11.24
C ASN A 88 9.79 -1.04 -12.08
N PRO A 89 11.04 -1.38 -11.68
CA PRO A 89 11.92 -2.24 -12.48
C PRO A 89 11.54 -3.73 -12.45
N TYR A 90 10.67 -4.15 -11.53
CA TYR A 90 10.30 -5.56 -11.32
C TYR A 90 8.84 -5.86 -11.62
N PHE A 91 7.99 -4.83 -11.62
CA PHE A 91 6.55 -4.99 -11.74
C PHE A 91 5.96 -4.07 -12.79
N GLU A 92 5.09 -4.63 -13.61
CA GLU A 92 4.24 -3.90 -14.55
C GLU A 92 2.78 -4.26 -14.28
N ILE A 93 1.84 -3.45 -14.74
CA ILE A 93 0.41 -3.65 -14.45
C ILE A 93 -0.09 -5.04 -14.86
N ASN A 94 0.46 -5.64 -15.92
CA ASN A 94 0.09 -6.96 -16.42
C ASN A 94 0.87 -8.12 -15.77
N ASN A 95 1.74 -7.83 -14.80
CA ASN A 95 2.49 -8.85 -14.08
C ASN A 95 1.52 -9.87 -13.46
N GLN A 96 1.71 -11.15 -13.75
CA GLN A 96 0.81 -12.21 -13.31
C GLN A 96 0.67 -12.24 -11.78
N GLY A 97 1.73 -11.94 -11.02
CA GLY A 97 1.69 -11.84 -9.57
C GLY A 97 0.75 -10.72 -9.09
N ILE A 98 0.73 -9.58 -9.77
CA ILE A 98 -0.22 -8.48 -9.50
C ILE A 98 -1.65 -8.88 -9.85
N GLN A 99 -1.86 -9.47 -11.02
CA GLN A 99 -3.19 -9.91 -11.46
C GLN A 99 -3.77 -10.95 -10.49
N ASP A 100 -2.93 -11.85 -10.00
CA ASP A 100 -3.32 -12.88 -9.03
C ASP A 100 -3.41 -12.39 -7.59
N SER A 101 -2.55 -11.48 -7.16
CA SER A 101 -2.51 -11.11 -5.74
C SER A 101 -3.39 -9.89 -5.46
N PHE A 102 -3.39 -8.92 -6.37
CA PHE A 102 -4.00 -7.61 -6.20
C PHE A 102 -5.29 -7.51 -7.00
N PHE A 103 -5.24 -7.57 -8.34
CA PHE A 103 -6.34 -7.19 -9.25
C PHE A 103 -7.33 -8.30 -9.60
N ARG A 104 -7.53 -9.25 -8.69
CA ARG A 104 -8.59 -10.27 -8.83
C ARG A 104 -10.01 -9.71 -8.71
N SER A 105 -10.14 -8.54 -8.11
CA SER A 105 -11.40 -7.81 -7.98
C SER A 105 -11.29 -6.43 -8.60
N SER A 106 -12.43 -5.93 -9.08
CA SER A 106 -12.58 -4.53 -9.50
C SER A 106 -12.19 -3.56 -8.38
N ASP A 107 -12.46 -3.93 -7.13
CA ASP A 107 -12.19 -3.08 -5.97
C ASP A 107 -10.69 -2.80 -5.81
N ALA A 108 -9.84 -3.83 -5.96
CA ALA A 108 -8.41 -3.64 -5.84
C ALA A 108 -7.84 -2.76 -6.98
N ARG A 109 -8.39 -2.89 -8.19
CA ARG A 109 -8.02 -2.01 -9.30
C ARG A 109 -8.49 -0.57 -9.03
N TYR A 110 -9.68 -0.40 -8.50
CA TYR A 110 -10.16 0.91 -8.04
C TYR A 110 -9.22 1.52 -6.98
N LEU A 111 -8.77 0.74 -5.99
CA LEU A 111 -7.85 1.25 -4.96
C LEU A 111 -6.56 1.76 -5.58
N TYR A 112 -5.96 1.00 -6.50
CA TYR A 112 -4.76 1.41 -7.24
C TYR A 112 -4.97 2.75 -7.98
N GLU A 113 -6.12 2.94 -8.61
CA GLU A 113 -6.38 4.12 -9.45
C GLU A 113 -6.78 5.37 -8.67
N GLU A 114 -7.42 5.21 -7.51
CA GLU A 114 -8.17 6.30 -6.88
C GLU A 114 -7.64 6.72 -5.50
N VAL A 115 -6.87 5.90 -4.78
CA VAL A 115 -6.49 6.21 -3.39
C VAL A 115 -5.69 7.52 -3.29
N LEU A 116 -4.66 7.71 -4.12
CA LEU A 116 -3.88 8.95 -4.12
C LEU A 116 -4.78 10.17 -4.31
N LYS A 117 -5.72 10.11 -5.25
CA LYS A 117 -6.65 11.22 -5.57
C LYS A 117 -7.61 11.48 -4.41
N VAL A 118 -8.29 10.44 -3.93
CA VAL A 118 -9.35 10.56 -2.92
C VAL A 118 -8.80 10.97 -1.56
N TYR A 119 -7.69 10.36 -1.14
CA TYR A 119 -7.21 10.48 0.24
C TYR A 119 -6.03 11.43 0.40
N PHE A 120 -5.17 11.56 -0.62
CA PHE A 120 -3.86 12.19 -0.46
C PHE A 120 -3.65 13.48 -1.24
N THR A 121 -4.35 13.70 -2.35
CA THR A 121 -4.34 15.03 -3.00
C THR A 121 -5.11 16.06 -2.17
N LEU A 122 -4.64 17.31 -2.18
CA LEU A 122 -5.36 18.44 -1.56
C LEU A 122 -6.46 18.93 -2.51
N PRO A 123 -7.61 19.41 -2.02
CA PRO A 123 -8.61 20.04 -2.87
C PRO A 123 -7.99 21.23 -3.61
N GLN A 124 -8.24 21.34 -4.93
CA GLN A 124 -7.73 22.41 -5.82
C GLN A 124 -8.25 23.82 -5.48
N ASN A 125 -8.77 24.07 -4.28
CA ASN A 125 -9.46 25.32 -3.92
C ASN A 125 -8.59 26.37 -3.22
N ASN A 126 -7.26 26.37 -3.42
CA ASN A 126 -6.39 27.42 -2.88
C ASN A 126 -5.39 28.00 -3.89
N LEU A 127 -5.69 27.94 -5.20
CA LEU A 127 -5.11 28.92 -6.12
C LEU A 127 -5.88 30.24 -5.96
N LYS A 128 -5.48 31.05 -4.98
CA LYS A 128 -5.78 32.48 -5.00
C LYS A 128 -5.30 33.00 -6.35
N LYS A 129 -6.26 33.31 -7.24
CA LYS A 129 -6.02 34.20 -8.37
C LYS A 129 -5.61 35.55 -7.76
N TRP A 130 -4.33 35.87 -7.87
CA TRP A 130 -3.85 37.24 -7.76
C TRP A 130 -4.00 37.89 -9.14
#